data_AF-A0A4Y2GVT3-F1
#
_entry.id   AF-A0A4Y2GVT3-F1
#
_cell.length_a   1.000
_cell.length_b   1.000
_cell.length_c   1.000
_cell.angle_alpha   90.00
_cell.angle_beta   90.00
_cell.angle_gamma   90.00
#
_symmetry.space_group_name_H-M   'P 1'
#
loop_
_entity.id
_entity.type
_entity.pdbx_description
1 polymer ?
#
loop_
_entity_poly.entity_id
_entity_poly.type
_entity_poly.pdbx_seq_one_letter_code
_entity_poly.pdbx_strand_id
1 'polypeptide(L)'
;MESLAPPPPFKLNLNQVESWKLWKQLFQRYMDATSLIAKPESQKVTILLHVIGEECLEIYNTFGEVSSVSMNDNLAKFEAHFVPQRNITYEHQRLFLLVQREGQSVDDFITEFRKQLKNCGYGSLNDSILVDHLVRGLSESRLRERLLRVPDLDIKKAVDMCRAAETSKLQAEVSFVEERSIDAIKRFKPSPEVKPRATGQANKTTCKKTRK
;
A
#
# COMPACT_ATOMS: atom_id res chain seq x y z
N MET A 1 -10.22 21.00 23.91
CA MET A 1 -8.99 20.43 23.33
C MET A 1 -9.19 18.93 23.32
N GLU A 2 -9.40 18.34 22.16
CA GLU A 2 -9.59 16.89 22.06
C GLU A 2 -8.30 16.20 22.51
N SER A 3 -8.37 15.47 23.62
CA SER A 3 -7.28 14.65 24.11
C SER A 3 -6.96 13.59 23.05
N LEU A 4 -5.67 13.44 22.70
CA LEU A 4 -5.23 12.35 21.82
C LEU A 4 -5.70 11.02 22.42
N ALA A 5 -6.37 10.20 21.62
CA ALA A 5 -6.86 8.90 22.06
C ALA A 5 -5.67 7.93 22.29
N PRO A 6 -5.75 7.04 23.30
CA PRO A 6 -4.75 5.99 23.47
C PRO A 6 -4.75 5.05 22.25
N PRO A 7 -3.61 4.40 21.96
CA PRO A 7 -3.57 3.38 20.92
C PRO A 7 -4.53 2.23 21.25
N PRO A 8 -5.03 1.52 20.23
CA PRO A 8 -5.87 0.34 20.47
C PRO A 8 -5.11 -0.72 21.27
N PRO A 9 -5.83 -1.53 22.09
CA PRO A 9 -5.21 -2.63 22.82
C PRO A 9 -4.41 -3.55 21.91
N PHE A 10 -3.31 -4.08 22.44
CA PHE A 10 -2.48 -5.04 21.72
C PHE A 10 -3.27 -6.35 21.53
N LYS A 11 -3.25 -6.87 20.31
CA LYS A 11 -3.90 -8.14 19.96
C LYS A 11 -2.85 -9.18 19.62
N LEU A 12 -2.91 -10.34 20.27
CA LEU A 12 -2.06 -11.46 19.93
C LEU A 12 -2.43 -11.95 18.52
N ASN A 13 -1.46 -11.99 17.61
CA ASN A 13 -1.68 -12.43 16.23
C ASN A 13 -0.47 -13.20 15.69
N LEU A 14 -0.61 -13.77 14.49
CA LEU A 14 0.41 -14.59 13.84
C LEU A 14 1.77 -13.88 13.66
N ASN A 15 1.79 -12.54 13.60
CA ASN A 15 3.03 -11.76 13.53
C ASN A 15 3.20 -10.89 14.77
N GLN A 16 3.35 -11.56 15.91
CA GLN A 16 3.44 -10.95 17.23
C GLN A 16 4.59 -9.94 17.32
N VAL A 17 5.70 -10.17 16.60
CA VAL A 17 6.87 -9.28 16.60
C VAL A 17 6.62 -7.96 15.85
N GLU A 18 6.08 -8.00 14.64
CA GLU A 18 5.78 -6.76 13.90
C GLU A 18 4.68 -5.96 14.60
N SER A 19 3.65 -6.67 15.07
CA SER A 19 2.54 -6.06 15.80
C SER A 19 3.05 -5.39 17.07
N TRP A 20 3.97 -6.04 17.80
CA TRP A 20 4.57 -5.48 19.01
C TRP A 20 5.37 -4.21 18.70
N LYS A 21 6.21 -4.24 17.66
CA LYS A 21 6.99 -3.06 17.24
C LYS A 21 6.10 -1.88 16.85
N LEU A 22 5.04 -2.14 16.08
CA LEU A 22 4.09 -1.11 15.68
C LEU A 22 3.36 -0.54 16.90
N TRP A 23 2.84 -1.40 17.77
CA TRP A 23 2.12 -1.00 18.97
C TRP A 23 3.02 -0.20 19.93
N LYS A 24 4.25 -0.66 20.18
CA LYS A 24 5.25 0.05 21.01
C LYS A 24 5.52 1.45 20.45
N GLN A 25 5.68 1.59 19.14
CA GLN A 25 5.85 2.91 18.49
C GLN A 25 4.64 3.82 18.68
N LEU A 26 3.42 3.30 18.52
CA LEU A 26 2.19 4.07 18.73
C LEU A 26 2.04 4.50 20.19
N PHE A 27 2.33 3.60 21.13
CA PHE A 27 2.32 3.89 22.55
C PHE A 27 3.35 4.96 22.94
N GLN A 28 4.58 4.88 22.41
CA GLN A 28 5.61 5.88 22.66
C GLN A 28 5.17 7.28 22.19
N ARG A 29 4.63 7.37 20.97
CA ARG A 29 4.08 8.62 20.41
C ARG A 29 2.94 9.17 21.25
N TYR A 30 2.06 8.31 21.75
CA TYR A 30 0.97 8.69 22.65
C TYR A 30 1.52 9.29 23.95
N MET A 31 2.50 8.62 24.59
CA MET A 31 3.14 9.11 25.82
C MET A 31 3.83 10.46 25.64
N ASP A 32 4.48 10.68 24.50
CA ASP A 32 5.15 11.93 24.16
C ASP A 32 4.13 13.06 23.90
N ALA A 33 3.15 12.82 23.03
CA ALA A 33 2.18 13.83 22.61
C ALA A 33 1.26 14.28 23.75
N THR A 34 0.99 13.42 24.73
CA THR A 34 0.16 13.73 25.90
C THR A 34 0.97 14.18 27.12
N SER A 35 2.30 14.29 26.99
CA SER A 35 3.22 14.62 28.09
C SER A 35 3.12 13.67 29.30
N LEU A 36 2.58 12.45 29.10
CA LEU A 36 2.50 11.42 30.15
C LEU A 36 3.89 10.87 30.50
N ILE A 37 4.88 11.10 29.64
CA ILE A 37 6.27 10.71 29.90
C ILE A 37 6.90 11.47 31.08
N ALA A 38 6.34 12.62 31.49
CA ALA A 38 6.81 13.38 32.66
C ALA A 38 6.26 12.86 34.00
N LYS A 39 5.30 11.91 33.98
CA LYS A 39 4.69 11.36 35.19
C LYS A 39 5.65 10.45 35.97
N PRO A 40 5.38 10.16 37.25
CA PRO A 40 6.11 9.13 37.99
C PRO A 40 6.06 7.77 37.30
N GLU A 41 7.13 6.99 37.38
CA GLU A 41 7.21 5.67 36.72
C GLU A 41 6.05 4.74 37.10
N SER A 42 5.59 4.76 38.36
CA SER A 42 4.42 3.99 38.79
C SER A 42 3.18 4.27 37.95
N GLN A 43 2.91 5.55 37.65
CA GLN A 43 1.79 5.94 36.80
C GLN A 43 2.03 5.53 35.34
N LYS A 44 3.26 5.62 34.83
CA LYS A 44 3.58 5.16 33.47
C LYS A 44 3.35 3.66 33.31
N VAL A 45 3.73 2.86 34.32
CA VAL A 45 3.48 1.42 34.34
C VAL A 45 1.98 1.13 34.38
N THR A 46 1.21 1.83 35.22
CA THR A 46 -0.26 1.68 35.24
C THR A 46 -0.89 2.04 33.89
N ILE A 47 -0.45 3.14 33.26
CA ILE A 47 -0.92 3.54 31.92
C ILE A 47 -0.57 2.48 30.89
N LEU A 48 0.66 1.95 30.91
CA LEU A 48 1.09 0.87 30.03
C LEU A 48 0.17 -0.35 30.15
N LEU A 49 -0.04 -0.85 31.38
CA LEU A 49 -0.86 -2.04 31.64
C LEU A 49 -2.33 -1.82 31.33
N HIS A 50 -2.84 -0.60 31.47
CA HIS A 50 -4.21 -0.26 31.09
C HIS A 50 -4.40 -0.23 29.56
N VAL A 51 -3.44 0.36 28.84
CA VAL A 51 -3.55 0.57 27.38
C VAL A 51 -3.19 -0.68 26.59
N ILE A 52 -2.30 -1.52 27.09
CA ILE A 52 -1.85 -2.75 26.39
C ILE A 52 -2.96 -3.80 26.27
N GLY A 53 -3.92 -3.82 27.20
CA GLY A 53 -5.08 -4.72 27.18
C GLY A 53 -4.93 -5.97 28.05
N GLU A 54 -6.06 -6.66 28.25
CA GLU A 54 -6.19 -7.80 29.17
C GLU A 54 -5.30 -9.00 28.81
N GLU A 55 -5.20 -9.34 27.52
CA GLU A 55 -4.36 -10.46 27.04
C GLU A 55 -2.87 -10.27 27.45
N CYS A 56 -2.37 -9.04 27.39
CA CYS A 56 -1.00 -8.73 27.81
C CYS A 56 -0.83 -8.60 29.32
N LEU A 57 -1.92 -8.33 30.05
CA LEU A 57 -1.89 -8.33 31.51
C LEU A 57 -1.69 -9.75 32.05
N GLU A 58 -2.28 -10.76 31.40
CA GLU A 58 -2.03 -12.17 31.73
C GLU A 58 -0.55 -12.52 31.54
N ILE A 59 0.05 -12.11 30.41
CA ILE A 59 1.49 -12.29 30.14
C ILE A 59 2.33 -11.56 31.18
N TYR A 60 1.97 -10.33 31.54
CA TYR A 60 2.65 -9.56 32.57
C TYR A 60 2.70 -10.31 33.91
N ASN A 61 1.60 -10.95 34.29
CA ASN A 61 1.52 -11.74 35.54
C ASN A 61 2.46 -12.96 35.52
N THR A 62 2.89 -13.44 34.35
CA THR A 62 3.88 -14.53 34.24
C THR A 62 5.32 -14.08 34.46
N PHE A 63 5.61 -12.77 34.44
CA PHE A 63 6.98 -12.23 34.55
C PHE A 63 7.60 -12.32 35.95
N GLY A 64 6.95 -12.99 36.92
CA GLY A 64 7.41 -13.14 38.30
C GLY A 64 7.26 -11.87 39.15
N GLU A 65 7.55 -11.97 40.45
CA GLU A 65 7.21 -10.96 41.46
C GLU A 65 7.76 -9.54 41.16
N VAL A 66 6.83 -8.67 40.77
CA VAL A 66 6.63 -7.25 41.07
C VAL A 66 7.88 -6.40 41.35
N SER A 67 8.43 -5.81 40.29
CA SER A 67 8.80 -4.39 40.19
C SER A 67 9.87 -4.23 39.13
N SER A 68 9.47 -4.28 37.86
CA SER A 68 10.24 -3.46 36.94
C SER A 68 9.89 -2.02 37.31
N VAL A 69 10.90 -1.29 37.79
CA VAL A 69 10.72 0.07 38.35
C VAL A 69 10.37 1.04 37.24
N SER A 70 10.68 0.69 35.99
CA SER A 70 10.43 1.52 34.84
C SER A 70 9.44 0.93 33.83
N MET A 71 8.65 1.81 33.22
CA MET A 71 7.88 1.50 32.02
C MET A 71 8.75 0.86 30.92
N ASN A 72 9.99 1.31 30.76
CA ASN A 72 10.90 0.80 29.74
C ASN A 72 11.34 -0.65 30.02
N ASP A 73 11.51 -1.02 31.28
CA ASP A 73 11.87 -2.39 31.66
C ASP A 73 10.71 -3.35 31.35
N ASN A 74 9.46 -2.92 31.61
CA ASN A 74 8.27 -3.70 31.21
C ASN A 74 8.20 -3.85 29.70
N LEU A 75 8.41 -2.77 28.94
CA LEU A 75 8.47 -2.84 27.48
C LEU A 75 9.56 -3.80 26.99
N ALA A 76 10.72 -3.82 27.66
CA ALA A 76 11.80 -4.76 27.33
C ALA A 76 11.45 -6.22 27.65
N LYS A 77 10.75 -6.49 28.77
CA LYS A 77 10.25 -7.83 29.10
C LYS A 77 9.23 -8.33 28.09
N PHE A 78 8.27 -7.48 27.71
CA PHE A 78 7.32 -7.81 26.64
C PHE A 78 8.03 -8.05 25.31
N GLU A 79 9.00 -7.21 24.95
CA GLU A 79 9.80 -7.42 23.76
C GLU A 79 10.56 -8.75 23.81
N ALA A 80 11.16 -9.10 24.94
CA ALA A 80 11.82 -10.38 25.16
C ALA A 80 10.86 -11.58 25.20
N HIS A 81 9.57 -11.38 25.47
CA HIS A 81 8.56 -12.44 25.39
C HIS A 81 8.10 -12.66 23.94
N PHE A 82 7.93 -11.59 23.17
CA PHE A 82 7.41 -11.65 21.80
C PHE A 82 8.50 -11.93 20.76
N VAL A 83 9.73 -11.43 20.95
CA VAL A 83 10.83 -11.55 19.97
C VAL A 83 11.36 -12.98 19.78
N PRO A 84 11.51 -13.83 20.83
CA PRO A 84 11.98 -15.21 20.65
C PRO A 84 11.06 -16.07 19.79
N GLN A 85 9.79 -15.68 19.61
CA GLN A 85 8.86 -16.40 18.74
C GLN A 85 9.05 -16.09 17.24
N ARG A 86 10.02 -15.24 16.86
CA ARG A 86 10.30 -15.01 15.43
C ARG A 86 11.01 -16.21 14.81
N ASN A 87 10.26 -17.10 14.19
CA ASN A 87 10.79 -18.20 13.39
C ASN A 87 11.41 -17.64 12.09
N ILE A 88 12.72 -17.40 12.10
CA ILE A 88 13.47 -16.87 10.95
C ILE A 88 13.27 -17.75 9.71
N THR A 89 13.27 -19.07 9.87
CA THR A 89 13.05 -20.01 8.77
C THR A 89 11.67 -19.81 8.14
N TYR A 90 10.63 -19.61 8.95
CA TYR A 90 9.29 -19.30 8.44
C TYR A 90 9.27 -17.97 7.67
N GLU A 91 9.90 -16.93 8.20
CA GLU A 91 9.98 -15.62 7.54
C GLU A 91 10.73 -15.69 6.20
N HIS A 92 11.78 -16.52 6.11
CA HIS A 92 12.47 -16.83 4.86
C HIS A 92 11.53 -17.51 3.87
N GLN A 93 10.83 -18.57 4.28
CA GLN A 93 9.88 -19.27 3.40
C GLN A 93 8.80 -18.33 2.88
N ARG A 94 8.26 -17.48 3.75
CA ARG A 94 7.25 -16.49 3.38
C ARG A 94 7.80 -15.45 2.40
N LEU A 95 9.05 -15.01 2.55
CA LEU A 95 9.73 -14.17 1.56
C LEU A 95 9.89 -14.88 0.21
N PHE A 96 10.31 -16.15 0.21
CA PHE A 96 10.46 -16.96 -1.00
C PHE A 96 9.12 -17.22 -1.72
N LEU A 97 7.99 -17.17 -1.04
CA LEU A 97 6.68 -17.34 -1.67
C LEU A 97 6.08 -16.04 -2.20
N LEU A 98 6.62 -14.87 -1.86
CA LEU A 98 6.14 -13.60 -2.39
C LEU A 98 6.40 -13.47 -3.89
N VAL A 99 5.32 -13.21 -4.61
CA VAL A 99 5.28 -12.92 -6.06
C VAL A 99 4.32 -11.76 -6.30
N GLN A 100 4.56 -10.97 -7.34
CA GLN A 100 3.73 -9.83 -7.69
C GLN A 100 2.33 -10.32 -8.06
N ARG A 101 1.32 -9.84 -7.35
CA ARG A 101 -0.08 -10.18 -7.64
C ARG A 101 -0.54 -9.51 -8.94
N GLU A 102 -1.56 -10.09 -9.55
CA GLU A 102 -2.20 -9.47 -10.71
C GLU A 102 -2.73 -8.08 -10.36
N GLY A 103 -2.41 -7.08 -11.19
CA GLY A 103 -2.78 -5.68 -10.97
C GLY A 103 -2.02 -4.97 -9.84
N GLN A 104 -1.10 -5.63 -9.13
CA GLN A 104 -0.27 -4.96 -8.12
C GLN A 104 0.81 -4.12 -8.79
N SER A 105 0.93 -2.86 -8.37
CA SER A 105 2.01 -1.99 -8.86
C SER A 105 3.39 -2.52 -8.44
N VAL A 106 4.41 -2.18 -9.22
CA VAL A 106 5.80 -2.52 -8.89
C VAL A 106 6.20 -1.94 -7.53
N ASP A 107 5.81 -0.71 -7.22
CA ASP A 107 6.17 -0.02 -5.98
C ASP A 107 5.48 -0.65 -4.74
N ASP A 108 4.22 -1.05 -4.86
CA ASP A 108 3.52 -1.77 -3.79
C ASP A 108 4.18 -3.12 -3.51
N PHE A 109 4.57 -3.82 -4.57
CA PHE A 109 5.26 -5.10 -4.47
C PHE A 109 6.62 -4.98 -3.78
N ILE A 110 7.44 -3.99 -4.18
CA ILE A 110 8.72 -3.69 -3.52
C ILE A 110 8.51 -3.33 -2.05
N THR A 111 7.46 -2.56 -1.74
CA THR A 111 7.14 -2.16 -0.37
C THR A 111 6.77 -3.37 0.49
N GLU A 112 5.95 -4.29 -0.03
CA GLU A 112 5.60 -5.56 0.62
C GLU A 112 6.85 -6.42 0.87
N PHE A 113 7.74 -6.54 -0.12
CA PHE A 113 9.02 -7.23 0.04
C PHE A 113 9.90 -6.62 1.12
N ARG A 114 10.10 -5.30 1.10
CA ARG A 114 10.93 -4.59 2.10
C ARG A 114 10.38 -4.76 3.51
N LYS A 115 9.06 -4.84 3.66
CA LYS A 115 8.42 -5.14 4.95
C LYS A 115 8.78 -6.56 5.41
N GLN A 116 8.58 -7.56 4.56
CA GLN A 116 8.90 -8.95 4.88
C GLN A 116 10.39 -9.19 5.18
N LEU A 117 11.27 -8.53 4.42
CA LEU A 117 12.71 -8.66 4.53
C LEU A 117 13.25 -8.22 5.91
N LYS A 118 12.63 -7.22 6.54
CA LYS A 118 12.98 -6.77 7.91
C LYS A 118 12.84 -7.89 8.95
N ASN A 119 11.99 -8.89 8.69
CA ASN A 119 11.81 -10.02 9.59
C ASN A 119 12.80 -11.16 9.37
N CYS A 120 13.47 -11.18 8.22
CA CYS A 120 14.32 -12.28 7.79
C CYS A 120 15.75 -12.24 8.39
N GLY A 121 16.18 -11.09 8.92
CA GLY A 121 17.48 -10.99 9.60
C GLY A 121 18.71 -11.07 8.69
N TYR A 122 18.58 -10.79 7.39
CA TYR A 122 19.70 -10.84 6.43
C TYR A 122 20.73 -9.71 6.60
N GLY A 123 20.42 -8.65 7.38
CA GLY A 123 21.37 -7.60 7.72
C GLY A 123 21.88 -6.84 6.49
N SER A 124 23.19 -6.85 6.26
CA SER A 124 23.83 -6.18 5.13
C SER A 124 23.49 -6.79 3.76
N LEU A 125 22.95 -8.03 3.73
CA LEU A 125 22.56 -8.71 2.50
C LEU A 125 21.15 -8.34 2.02
N ASN A 126 20.46 -7.43 2.72
CA ASN A 126 19.09 -7.06 2.36
C ASN A 126 18.95 -6.62 0.90
N ASP A 127 19.85 -5.78 0.40
CA ASP A 127 19.74 -5.25 -0.97
C ASP A 127 19.99 -6.33 -2.04
N SER A 128 20.95 -7.22 -1.84
CA SER A 128 21.21 -8.33 -2.78
C SER A 128 20.04 -9.32 -2.81
N ILE A 129 19.53 -9.70 -1.64
CA ILE A 129 18.36 -10.59 -1.53
C ILE A 129 17.12 -9.94 -2.18
N LEU A 130 16.95 -8.63 -2.03
CA LEU A 130 15.85 -7.89 -2.63
C LEU A 130 15.94 -7.88 -4.16
N VAL A 131 17.14 -7.72 -4.74
CA VAL A 131 17.34 -7.84 -6.19
C VAL A 131 16.96 -9.23 -6.69
N ASP A 132 17.51 -10.28 -6.07
CA ASP A 132 17.25 -11.67 -6.46
C ASP A 132 15.75 -12.00 -6.43
N HIS A 133 15.07 -11.56 -5.36
CA HIS A 133 13.64 -11.78 -5.18
C HIS A 133 12.79 -10.93 -6.10
N LEU A 134 13.18 -9.69 -6.38
CA LEU A 134 12.47 -8.83 -7.32
C LEU A 134 12.51 -9.47 -8.72
N VAL A 135 13.69 -9.90 -9.19
CA VAL A 135 13.82 -10.58 -10.48
C VAL A 135 13.00 -11.87 -10.52
N ARG A 136 12.99 -12.68 -9.46
CA ARG A 136 12.18 -13.92 -9.46
C ARG A 136 10.68 -13.66 -9.38
N GLY A 137 10.28 -12.71 -8.55
CA GLY A 137 8.90 -12.49 -8.11
C GLY A 137 8.05 -11.60 -9.01
N LEU A 138 8.66 -10.87 -9.96
CA LEU A 138 7.91 -10.06 -10.93
C LEU A 138 6.99 -10.94 -11.80
N SER A 139 5.78 -10.42 -12.07
CA SER A 139 4.78 -11.12 -12.88
C SER A 139 5.21 -11.19 -14.36
N GLU A 140 5.77 -10.12 -14.90
CA GLU A 140 6.10 -9.98 -16.31
C GLU A 140 7.41 -10.70 -16.69
N SER A 141 7.31 -11.79 -17.46
CA SER A 141 8.46 -12.60 -17.88
C SER A 141 9.51 -11.83 -18.70
N ARG A 142 9.07 -10.95 -19.61
CA ARG A 142 9.95 -10.12 -20.44
C ARG A 142 10.77 -9.13 -19.62
N LEU A 143 10.18 -8.57 -18.57
CA LEU A 143 10.88 -7.66 -17.66
C LEU A 143 11.95 -8.43 -16.87
N ARG A 144 11.62 -9.63 -16.37
CA ARG A 144 12.58 -10.51 -15.69
C ARG A 144 13.77 -10.85 -16.59
N GLU A 145 13.51 -11.22 -17.83
CA GLU A 145 14.57 -11.48 -18.82
C GLU A 145 15.47 -10.25 -19.03
N ARG A 146 14.88 -9.05 -19.16
CA ARG A 146 15.66 -7.80 -19.33
C ARG A 146 16.53 -7.48 -18.12
N LEU A 147 16.03 -7.70 -16.91
CA LEU A 147 16.80 -7.50 -15.68
C LEU A 147 18.00 -8.46 -15.63
N LEU A 148 17.82 -9.73 -16.00
CA LEU A 148 18.89 -10.74 -16.03
C LEU A 148 20.01 -10.46 -17.06
N ARG A 149 19.79 -9.55 -18.01
CA ARG A 149 20.83 -9.12 -18.97
C ARG A 149 21.78 -8.05 -18.40
N VAL A 150 21.45 -7.45 -17.27
CA VAL A 150 22.25 -6.40 -16.65
C VAL A 150 23.28 -7.05 -15.72
N PRO A 151 24.59 -6.97 -16.03
CA PRO A 151 25.62 -7.42 -15.10
C PRO A 151 25.65 -6.52 -13.87
N ASP A 152 25.94 -7.11 -12.70
CA ASP A 152 26.03 -6.41 -11.42
C ASP A 152 24.80 -5.52 -11.17
N LEU A 153 23.62 -6.12 -11.32
CA LEU A 153 22.34 -5.47 -11.10
C LEU A 153 22.19 -5.11 -9.63
N ASP A 154 22.27 -3.81 -9.33
CA ASP A 154 21.98 -3.29 -8.00
C ASP A 154 20.49 -2.97 -7.85
N ILE A 155 20.07 -2.76 -6.59
CA ILE A 155 18.66 -2.50 -6.27
C ILE A 155 18.13 -1.23 -6.94
N LYS A 156 18.96 -0.19 -7.10
CA LYS A 156 18.52 1.08 -7.68
C LYS A 156 18.19 0.88 -9.16
N LYS A 157 19.13 0.27 -9.92
CA LYS A 157 18.93 -0.07 -11.33
C LYS A 157 17.71 -0.96 -11.53
N ALA A 158 17.55 -1.99 -10.69
CA ALA A 158 16.42 -2.91 -10.79
C ALA A 158 15.08 -2.19 -10.62
N VAL A 159 14.95 -1.35 -9.59
CA VAL A 159 13.73 -0.57 -9.34
C VAL A 159 13.45 0.42 -10.47
N ASP A 160 14.47 1.15 -10.93
CA ASP A 160 14.32 2.12 -12.03
C ASP A 160 13.86 1.44 -13.32
N MET A 161 14.43 0.28 -13.66
CA MET A 161 14.00 -0.52 -14.81
C MET A 161 12.56 -1.00 -14.70
N CYS A 162 12.13 -1.44 -13.51
CA CYS A 162 10.76 -1.92 -13.30
C CYS A 162 9.76 -0.77 -13.43
N ARG A 163 10.03 0.39 -12.82
CA ARG A 163 9.20 1.59 -12.93
C ARG A 163 9.11 2.12 -14.36
N ALA A 164 10.24 2.13 -15.07
CA ALA A 164 10.27 2.53 -16.48
C ALA A 164 9.43 1.60 -17.35
N ALA A 165 9.48 0.28 -17.10
CA ALA A 165 8.68 -0.70 -17.83
C ALA A 165 7.17 -0.54 -17.55
N GLU A 166 6.79 -0.38 -16.28
CA GLU A 166 5.40 -0.13 -15.88
C GLU A 166 4.85 1.16 -16.51
N THR A 167 5.61 2.25 -16.46
CA THR A 167 5.25 3.54 -17.08
C THR A 167 5.11 3.41 -18.59
N SER A 168 6.06 2.73 -19.26
CA SER A 168 6.03 2.54 -20.72
C SER A 168 4.80 1.73 -21.16
N LYS A 169 4.42 0.73 -20.37
CA LYS A 169 3.24 -0.10 -20.63
C LYS A 169 1.95 0.72 -20.51
N LEU A 170 1.82 1.50 -19.44
CA LEU A 170 0.67 2.39 -19.23
C LEU A 170 0.56 3.43 -20.37
N GLN A 171 1.68 4.04 -20.77
CA GLN A 171 1.71 5.00 -21.87
C GLN A 171 1.31 4.35 -23.20
N ALA A 172 1.82 3.16 -23.50
CA ALA A 172 1.46 2.43 -24.71
C ALA A 172 -0.04 2.12 -24.75
N GLU A 173 -0.63 1.66 -23.65
CA GLU A 173 -2.07 1.40 -23.55
C GLU A 173 -2.91 2.66 -23.82
N VAL A 174 -2.51 3.82 -23.28
CA VAL A 174 -3.17 5.10 -23.56
C VAL A 174 -3.04 5.49 -25.03
N SER A 175 -1.83 5.43 -25.61
CA SER A 175 -1.60 5.76 -27.01
C SER A 175 -2.42 4.88 -27.96
N PHE A 176 -2.53 3.57 -27.69
CA PHE A 176 -3.36 2.67 -28.50
C PHE A 176 -4.86 2.99 -28.42
N VAL A 177 -5.35 3.49 -27.27
CA VAL A 177 -6.76 3.92 -27.12
C VAL A 177 -7.01 5.23 -27.87
N GLU A 178 -6.06 6.17 -27.82
CA GLU A 178 -6.12 7.42 -28.56
C GLU A 178 -6.10 7.19 -30.09
N GLU A 179 -5.22 6.32 -30.59
CA GLU A 179 -5.17 5.96 -32.02
C GLU A 179 -6.49 5.36 -32.52
N ARG A 180 -7.10 4.44 -31.76
CA ARG A 180 -8.42 3.85 -32.11
C ARG A 180 -9.54 4.90 -32.13
N SER A 181 -9.48 5.87 -31.22
CA SER A 181 -10.46 6.96 -31.15
C SER A 181 -10.32 7.92 -32.35
N ILE A 182 -9.09 8.24 -32.76
CA ILE A 182 -8.81 9.05 -33.95
C ILE A 182 -9.28 8.36 -35.23
N ASP A 183 -9.01 7.06 -35.38
CA ASP A 183 -9.45 6.29 -36.55
C ASP A 183 -10.97 6.15 -36.63
N ALA A 184 -11.68 6.10 -35.49
CA ALA A 184 -13.14 6.12 -35.47
C ALA A 184 -13.70 7.46 -35.98
N ILE A 185 -13.07 8.59 -35.64
CA ILE A 185 -13.47 9.93 -36.11
C ILE A 185 -13.20 10.08 -37.62
N LYS A 186 -12.09 9.55 -38.15
CA LYS A 186 -11.77 9.61 -39.59
C LYS A 186 -12.77 8.84 -40.47
N ARG A 187 -13.46 7.83 -39.92
CA ARG A 187 -14.50 7.08 -40.65
C ARG A 187 -15.86 7.80 -40.67
N PHE A 188 -16.03 8.85 -39.88
CA PHE A 188 -17.24 9.68 -39.93
C PHE A 188 -17.15 10.63 -41.13
N LYS A 189 -17.74 10.22 -42.27
CA LYS A 189 -17.99 11.17 -43.36
C LYS A 189 -19.00 12.20 -42.87
N PRO A 190 -18.74 13.52 -42.99
CA PRO A 190 -19.77 14.51 -42.72
C PRO A 190 -20.95 14.24 -43.66
N SER A 191 -22.13 14.05 -43.08
CA SER A 191 -23.38 13.89 -43.84
C SER A 191 -23.57 15.12 -44.74
N PRO A 192 -23.88 14.95 -46.04
CA PRO A 192 -24.10 16.10 -46.90
C PRO A 192 -25.29 16.92 -46.36
N GLU A 193 -25.06 18.22 -46.18
CA GLU A 193 -26.06 19.19 -45.74
C GLU A 193 -27.34 19.05 -46.59
N VAL A 194 -28.44 18.69 -45.93
CA VAL A 194 -29.76 18.70 -46.53
C VAL A 194 -30.17 20.16 -46.72
N LYS A 195 -30.10 20.65 -47.97
CA LYS A 195 -30.62 21.97 -48.33
C LYS A 195 -32.13 22.04 -48.03
N PRO A 196 -32.65 23.13 -47.43
CA PRO A 196 -34.08 23.27 -47.16
C PRO A 196 -34.90 23.30 -48.46
N ARG A 197 -35.95 22.49 -48.53
CA ARG A 197 -36.89 22.42 -49.65
C ARG A 197 -37.83 23.62 -49.61
N ALA A 198 -37.79 24.48 -50.62
CA ALA A 198 -38.73 25.59 -50.77
C ALA A 198 -40.15 25.05 -51.03
N THR A 199 -41.07 25.27 -50.11
CA THR A 199 -42.51 25.06 -50.28
C THR A 199 -43.14 26.31 -50.90
N GLY A 200 -43.46 26.24 -52.19
CA GLY A 200 -44.30 27.24 -52.86
C GLY A 200 -45.54 26.58 -53.43
N GLN A 201 -46.67 26.64 -52.72
CA GLN A 201 -48.00 26.47 -53.31
C GLN A 201 -48.73 27.80 -53.19
N ALA A 202 -48.83 28.51 -54.32
CA ALA A 202 -49.80 29.57 -54.51
C ALA A 202 -51.01 28.97 -55.20
N ASN A 203 -52.16 28.92 -54.53
CA ASN A 203 -53.45 28.80 -55.19
C ASN A 203 -54.40 29.89 -54.70
N LYS A 204 -54.99 30.56 -55.70
CA LYS A 204 -55.63 31.86 -55.65
C LYS A 204 -57.05 31.75 -55.09
N THR A 205 -57.37 32.55 -54.07
CA THR A 205 -58.74 32.87 -53.66
C THR A 205 -59.41 33.76 -54.71
N THR A 206 -60.57 33.36 -55.21
CA THR A 206 -61.44 34.24 -56.01
C THR A 206 -62.77 34.43 -55.28
N CYS A 207 -62.94 35.60 -54.65
CA CYS A 207 -64.23 36.07 -54.13
C CYS A 207 -65.03 36.71 -55.29
N LYS A 208 -66.24 36.20 -55.57
CA LYS A 208 -67.23 36.92 -56.40
C LYS A 208 -68.18 37.70 -55.51
N LYS A 209 -68.28 39.00 -55.82
CA LYS A 209 -69.22 39.99 -55.27
C LYS A 209 -70.67 39.63 -55.62
N THR A 210 -71.59 39.82 -54.68
CA THR A 210 -73.00 40.13 -54.95
C THR A 210 -73.28 41.52 -54.39
N ARG A 211 -73.93 42.36 -55.21
CA ARG A 211 -74.23 43.77 -54.95
C ARG A 211 -75.76 43.89 -54.95
N LYS A 212 -76.29 44.42 -53.84
CA LYS A 212 -77.66 44.92 -53.58
C LYS A 212 -78.83 44.05 -53.99
#